data_AF-V4JG84-F1
#
_entry.id   AF-V4JG84-F1
#
_cell.length_a   1.000
_cell.length_b   1.000
_cell.length_c   1.000
_cell.angle_alpha   90.00
_cell.angle_beta   90.00
_cell.angle_gamma   90.00
#
_symmetry.space_group_name_H-M   'P 1'
#
loop_
_entity.id
_entity.type
_entity.pdbx_description
1 polymer ?
#
loop_
_entity_poly.entity_id
_entity_poly.type
_entity_poly.pdbx_seq_one_letter_code
_entity_poly.pdbx_strand_id
1 'polypeptide(L)'
;MYIARIPNRSSPPAFLLRESYREDGKVKTRTLANLSKLPHEALSLLKRFLQGEHFVSAETAFESVRSWHHGHVQAVIDAMRKLRFDRLVNSHACPQRERVLAMVAARILAPESKLATTRWWETTTLPQLLALDQSDEDDLYAAMDWLLQRQAQIEQRLAKRHLSDDALVLYDLSSSDFEGSHCPLAALGHNRDGKKGKLQVNYGLLESTEFSSNLAAICSLKQP
;
A
#
# COMPACT_ATOMS: atom_id res chain seq x y z
N MET A 1 9.16 -6.07 51.65
CA MET A 1 10.61 -6.37 51.52
C MET A 1 11.24 -5.35 50.59
N TYR A 2 12.54 -5.10 50.67
CA TYR A 2 13.24 -4.12 49.82
C TYR A 2 14.71 -4.48 49.62
N ILE A 3 15.34 -3.97 48.56
CA ILE A 3 16.79 -4.13 48.32
C ILE A 3 17.55 -2.95 48.94
N ALA A 4 18.51 -3.25 49.81
CA ALA A 4 19.41 -2.29 50.43
C ALA A 4 20.80 -2.38 49.80
N ARG A 5 21.38 -1.23 49.43
CA ARG A 5 22.79 -1.10 49.03
C ARG A 5 23.61 -0.71 50.26
N ILE A 6 24.53 -1.57 50.68
CA ILE A 6 25.41 -1.34 51.82
C ILE A 6 26.81 -0.97 51.28
N PRO A 7 27.31 0.25 51.55
CA PRO A 7 28.64 0.64 51.11
C PRO A 7 29.69 -0.23 51.82
N ASN A 8 30.72 -0.63 51.08
CA ASN A 8 31.90 -1.29 51.63
C ASN A 8 33.13 -0.43 51.30
N ARG A 9 34.09 -0.36 52.23
CA ARG A 9 35.16 0.64 52.21
C ARG A 9 36.10 0.45 51.01
N SER A 10 36.62 -0.76 50.83
CA SER A 10 37.62 -1.11 49.80
C SER A 10 37.12 -2.17 48.82
N SER A 11 35.86 -2.59 48.92
CA SER A 11 35.27 -3.61 48.05
C SER A 11 33.95 -3.12 47.47
N PRO A 12 33.43 -3.76 46.40
CA PRO A 12 32.12 -3.44 45.85
C PRO A 12 31.02 -3.47 46.92
N PRO A 13 30.01 -2.57 46.81
CA PRO A 13 28.91 -2.50 47.77
C PRO A 13 28.11 -3.80 47.78
N ALA A 14 27.62 -4.20 48.95
CA ALA A 14 26.76 -5.37 49.07
C ALA A 14 25.31 -4.99 48.79
N PHE A 15 24.59 -5.82 48.03
CA PHE A 15 23.16 -5.69 47.79
C PHE A 15 22.41 -6.77 48.57
N LEU A 16 21.53 -6.37 49.48
CA LEU A 16 20.84 -7.28 50.40
C LEU A 16 19.32 -7.16 50.24
N LEU A 17 18.62 -8.30 50.20
CA LEU A 17 17.16 -8.35 50.35
C LEU A 17 16.83 -8.27 51.84
N ARG A 18 16.05 -7.27 52.24
CA ARG A 18 15.70 -7.01 53.64
C ARG A 18 14.20 -6.87 53.83
N GLU A 19 13.77 -7.14 55.05
CA GLU A 19 12.38 -6.99 55.47
C GLU A 19 12.32 -6.26 56.81
N SER A 20 11.40 -5.30 56.91
CA SER A 20 11.07 -4.63 58.15
C SER A 20 9.94 -5.38 58.85
N TYR A 21 10.10 -5.65 60.14
CA TYR A 21 9.12 -6.32 61.00
C TYR A 21 9.00 -5.58 62.33
N ARG A 22 7.95 -5.86 63.10
CA ARG A 22 7.76 -5.30 64.45
C ARG A 22 7.99 -6.37 65.50
N GLU A 23 8.72 -6.00 66.53
CA GLU A 23 8.98 -6.82 67.71
C GLU A 23 8.97 -5.90 68.92
N ASP A 24 8.14 -6.20 69.91
CA ASP A 24 7.95 -5.39 71.13
C ASP A 24 7.65 -3.90 70.82
N GLY A 25 6.79 -3.64 69.83
CA GLY A 25 6.42 -2.29 69.40
C GLY A 25 7.51 -1.52 68.65
N LYS A 26 8.71 -2.09 68.47
CA LYS A 26 9.83 -1.47 67.75
C LYS A 26 9.95 -2.04 66.34
N VAL A 27 10.22 -1.18 65.36
CA VAL A 27 10.53 -1.61 63.99
C VAL A 27 11.98 -2.10 63.94
N LYS A 28 12.16 -3.35 63.50
CA LYS A 28 13.46 -3.98 63.27
C LYS A 28 13.56 -4.39 61.81
N THR A 29 14.78 -4.62 61.34
CA THR A 29 15.03 -5.04 59.95
C THR A 29 15.91 -6.28 59.93
N ARG A 30 15.42 -7.36 59.31
CA ARG A 30 16.20 -8.60 59.08
C ARG A 30 16.69 -8.70 57.64
N THR A 31 17.83 -9.34 57.45
CA THR A 31 18.35 -9.68 56.12
C THR A 31 17.84 -11.06 55.73
N LEU A 32 17.22 -11.15 54.56
CA LEU A 32 16.67 -12.40 54.02
C LEU A 32 17.65 -13.09 53.07
N ALA A 33 18.37 -12.31 52.24
CA ALA A 33 19.32 -12.86 51.28
C ALA A 33 20.41 -11.84 50.89
N ASN A 34 21.56 -12.36 50.45
CA ASN A 34 22.61 -11.57 49.82
C ASN A 34 22.51 -11.71 48.29
N LEU A 35 22.21 -10.61 47.61
CA LEU A 35 22.00 -10.53 46.16
C LEU A 35 23.22 -9.96 45.42
N SER A 36 24.36 -9.75 46.10
CA SER A 36 25.54 -9.07 45.52
C SER A 36 26.18 -9.82 44.33
N LYS A 37 25.82 -11.09 44.12
CA LYS A 37 26.27 -11.90 42.98
C LYS A 37 25.41 -11.73 41.73
N LEU A 38 24.25 -11.08 41.85
CA LEU A 38 23.39 -10.83 40.69
C LEU A 38 23.95 -9.68 39.84
N PRO A 39 23.75 -9.71 38.52
CA PRO A 39 24.01 -8.56 37.65
C PRO A 39 23.24 -7.31 38.10
N HIS A 40 23.80 -6.14 37.83
CA HIS A 40 23.20 -4.87 38.24
C HIS A 40 21.81 -4.65 37.61
N GLU A 41 21.61 -5.14 36.39
CA GLU A 41 20.35 -5.09 35.66
C GLU A 41 19.26 -5.88 36.40
N ALA A 42 19.56 -7.10 36.84
CA ALA A 42 18.64 -7.93 37.61
C ALA A 42 18.30 -7.30 38.97
N LEU A 43 19.27 -6.69 39.64
CA LEU A 43 19.05 -5.94 40.90
C LEU A 43 18.13 -4.74 40.68
N SER A 44 18.30 -4.02 39.57
CA SER A 44 17.45 -2.88 39.21
C SER A 44 16.00 -3.30 38.98
N LEU A 45 15.79 -4.42 38.27
CA LEU A 45 14.47 -4.97 37.97
C LEU A 45 13.77 -5.46 39.23
N LEU A 46 14.47 -6.25 40.07
CA LEU A 46 13.92 -6.67 41.36
C LEU A 46 13.56 -5.48 42.25
N LYS A 47 14.37 -4.43 42.26
CA LYS A 47 14.09 -3.23 43.07
C LYS A 47 12.79 -2.57 42.63
N ARG A 48 12.62 -2.34 41.32
CA ARG A 48 11.40 -1.77 40.73
C ARG A 48 10.18 -2.68 40.97
N PHE A 49 10.35 -3.99 40.83
CA PHE A 49 9.31 -4.97 41.11
C PHE A 49 8.83 -4.93 42.57
N LEU A 50 9.78 -4.89 43.52
CA LEU A 50 9.46 -4.76 44.95
C LEU A 50 8.84 -3.39 45.32
N GLN A 51 8.99 -2.38 44.47
CA GLN A 51 8.32 -1.08 44.60
C GLN A 51 6.90 -1.07 44.00
N GLY A 52 6.45 -2.19 43.42
CA GLY A 52 5.10 -2.35 42.88
C GLY A 52 5.01 -2.22 41.35
N GLU A 53 6.13 -2.13 40.64
CA GLU A 53 6.11 -2.18 39.17
C GLU A 53 5.85 -3.61 38.68
N HIS A 54 5.02 -3.74 37.65
CA HIS A 54 4.75 -5.01 36.98
C HIS A 54 5.53 -5.10 35.68
N PHE A 55 6.13 -6.26 35.41
CA PHE A 55 6.88 -6.53 34.19
C PHE A 55 6.17 -7.61 33.39
N VAL A 56 6.06 -7.39 32.08
CA VAL A 56 5.54 -8.35 31.11
C VAL A 56 6.64 -8.67 30.11
N SER A 57 6.64 -9.89 29.55
CA SER A 57 7.56 -10.21 28.47
C SER A 57 7.21 -9.36 27.26
N ALA A 58 8.20 -8.78 26.59
CA ALA A 58 7.97 -8.05 25.35
C ALA A 58 7.29 -8.93 24.29
N GLU A 59 7.56 -10.24 24.30
CA GLU A 59 6.96 -11.22 23.39
C GLU A 59 5.47 -11.46 23.64
N THR A 60 4.99 -11.24 24.87
CA THR A 60 3.57 -11.44 25.24
C THR A 60 2.82 -10.14 25.46
N ALA A 61 3.53 -9.02 25.54
CA ALA A 61 2.96 -7.69 25.74
C ALA A 61 2.33 -7.13 24.47
N PHE A 62 2.76 -7.60 23.30
CA PHE A 62 2.32 -7.10 22.00
C PHE A 62 1.84 -8.25 21.10
N GLU A 63 0.66 -8.09 20.52
CA GLU A 63 0.18 -8.92 19.42
C GLU A 63 0.49 -8.21 18.10
N SER A 64 1.08 -8.94 17.13
CA SER A 64 1.29 -8.41 15.78
C SER A 64 -0.03 -8.46 15.00
N VAL A 65 -0.77 -7.36 15.01
CA VAL A 65 -1.96 -7.22 14.19
C VAL A 65 -1.53 -6.79 12.79
N ARG A 66 -1.72 -7.66 11.79
CA ARG A 66 -1.48 -7.32 10.39
C ARG A 66 -2.36 -6.12 10.02
N SER A 67 -1.74 -5.00 9.67
CA SER A 67 -2.43 -3.79 9.22
C SER A 67 -2.32 -3.70 7.70
N TRP A 68 -3.46 -3.68 7.01
CA TRP A 68 -3.48 -3.53 5.56
C TRP A 68 -3.50 -2.06 5.18
N HIS A 69 -2.82 -1.76 4.07
CA HIS A 69 -2.88 -0.47 3.41
C HIS A 69 -4.31 -0.18 2.94
N HIS A 70 -4.98 0.76 3.62
CA HIS A 70 -6.40 1.07 3.39
C HIS A 70 -6.68 2.51 2.96
N GLY A 71 -6.18 3.52 3.68
CA GLY A 71 -6.64 4.92 3.50
C GLY A 71 -6.46 5.46 2.07
N HIS A 72 -5.29 5.21 1.46
CA HIS A 72 -5.02 5.62 0.07
C HIS A 72 -5.81 4.78 -0.94
N VAL A 73 -6.02 3.49 -0.66
CA VAL A 73 -6.88 2.61 -1.47
C VAL A 73 -8.31 3.15 -1.50
N GLN A 74 -8.87 3.43 -0.34
CA GLN A 74 -10.23 3.96 -0.19
C GLN A 74 -10.38 5.29 -0.93
N ALA A 75 -9.40 6.20 -0.82
CA ALA A 75 -9.41 7.48 -1.52
C ALA A 75 -9.51 7.31 -3.05
N VAL A 76 -8.76 6.38 -3.64
CA VAL A 76 -8.81 6.10 -5.08
C VAL A 76 -10.13 5.46 -5.48
N ILE A 77 -10.62 4.47 -4.72
CA ILE A 77 -11.93 3.84 -4.99
C ILE A 77 -13.06 4.87 -4.92
N ASP A 78 -13.04 5.77 -3.95
CA ASP A 78 -14.07 6.82 -3.84
C ASP A 78 -13.96 7.86 -4.97
N ALA A 79 -12.75 8.20 -5.42
CA ALA A 79 -12.56 9.03 -6.60
C ALA A 79 -13.14 8.36 -7.86
N MET A 80 -12.86 7.06 -8.08
CA MET A 80 -13.44 6.29 -9.19
C MET A 80 -14.97 6.27 -9.15
N ARG A 81 -15.58 6.08 -7.97
CA ARG A 81 -17.04 6.10 -7.78
C ARG A 81 -17.63 7.47 -8.07
N LYS A 82 -17.01 8.55 -7.57
CA LYS A 82 -17.43 9.94 -7.87
C LYS A 82 -17.37 10.24 -9.37
N LEU A 83 -16.33 9.75 -10.04
CA LEU A 83 -16.16 9.86 -11.48
C LEU A 83 -17.04 8.88 -12.27
N ARG A 84 -17.72 7.93 -11.60
CA ARG A 84 -18.54 6.87 -12.22
C ARG A 84 -17.73 6.02 -13.20
N PHE A 85 -16.45 5.83 -12.90
CA PHE A 85 -15.50 5.12 -13.75
C PHE A 85 -15.88 3.63 -13.90
N ASP A 86 -16.42 3.02 -12.85
CA ASP A 86 -17.01 1.68 -12.89
C ASP A 86 -18.05 1.54 -14.01
N ARG A 87 -19.01 2.47 -14.07
CA ARG A 87 -20.07 2.46 -15.09
C ARG A 87 -19.56 2.80 -16.48
N LEU A 88 -18.47 3.56 -16.56
CA LEU A 88 -17.81 3.83 -17.82
C LEU A 88 -17.26 2.54 -18.43
N VAL A 89 -16.55 1.72 -17.64
CA VAL A 89 -16.00 0.43 -18.07
C VAL A 89 -17.13 -0.54 -18.39
N ASN A 90 -18.05 -0.78 -17.45
CA ASN A 90 -19.23 -1.60 -17.67
C ASN A 90 -20.37 -1.26 -16.69
N SER A 91 -21.59 -1.16 -17.22
CA SER A 91 -22.78 -0.76 -16.44
C SER A 91 -23.11 -1.76 -15.33
N HIS A 92 -22.84 -3.05 -15.54
CA HIS A 92 -23.06 -4.12 -14.58
C HIS A 92 -21.76 -4.55 -13.90
N ALA A 93 -21.84 -4.88 -12.61
CA ALA A 93 -20.75 -5.51 -11.89
C ALA A 93 -20.45 -6.88 -12.48
N CYS A 94 -19.17 -7.13 -12.76
CA CYS A 94 -18.67 -8.43 -13.19
C CYS A 94 -17.18 -8.54 -12.82
N PRO A 95 -16.64 -9.77 -12.66
CA PRO A 95 -15.25 -9.97 -12.23
C PRO A 95 -14.23 -9.21 -13.10
N GLN A 96 -14.41 -9.19 -14.41
CA GLN A 96 -13.51 -8.49 -15.33
C GLN A 96 -13.51 -6.97 -15.12
N ARG A 97 -14.68 -6.38 -14.84
CA ARG A 97 -14.78 -4.95 -14.52
C ARG A 97 -14.01 -4.64 -13.24
N GLU A 98 -14.23 -5.42 -12.19
CA GLU A 98 -13.57 -5.19 -10.91
C GLU A 98 -12.04 -5.34 -11.03
N ARG A 99 -11.56 -6.32 -11.79
CA ARG A 99 -10.12 -6.48 -12.10
C ARG A 99 -9.55 -5.29 -12.87
N VAL A 100 -10.29 -4.74 -13.83
CA VAL A 100 -9.90 -3.50 -14.52
C VAL A 100 -9.82 -2.32 -13.55
N LEU A 101 -10.82 -2.14 -12.68
CA LEU A 101 -10.78 -1.10 -11.64
C LEU A 101 -9.56 -1.26 -10.72
N ALA A 102 -9.27 -2.49 -10.32
CA ALA A 102 -8.12 -2.81 -9.49
C ALA A 102 -6.79 -2.49 -10.18
N MET A 103 -6.64 -2.81 -11.46
CA MET A 103 -5.44 -2.48 -12.23
C MET A 103 -5.25 -0.97 -12.39
N VAL A 104 -6.33 -0.21 -12.63
CA VAL A 104 -6.27 1.25 -12.72
C VAL A 104 -5.92 1.84 -11.34
N ALA A 105 -6.49 1.31 -10.26
CA ALA A 105 -6.17 1.75 -8.90
C ALA A 105 -4.70 1.47 -8.56
N ALA A 106 -4.21 0.27 -8.89
CA ALA A 106 -2.81 -0.10 -8.73
C ALA A 106 -1.88 0.84 -9.53
N ARG A 107 -2.25 1.22 -10.76
CA ARG A 107 -1.47 2.17 -11.58
C ARG A 107 -1.31 3.55 -10.91
N ILE A 108 -2.28 3.97 -10.08
CA ILE A 108 -2.21 5.23 -9.34
C ILE A 108 -1.41 5.07 -8.04
N LEU A 109 -1.56 3.94 -7.36
CA LEU A 109 -1.04 3.74 -6.00
C LEU A 109 0.37 3.13 -5.96
N ALA A 110 0.65 2.17 -6.84
CA ALA A 110 1.88 1.39 -6.90
C ALA A 110 2.08 0.85 -8.33
N PRO A 111 2.52 1.70 -9.28
CA PRO A 111 2.59 1.35 -10.70
C PRO A 111 3.68 0.29 -10.96
N GLU A 112 3.25 -0.96 -11.13
CA GLU A 112 4.13 -2.11 -11.32
C GLU A 112 3.62 -3.08 -12.41
N SER A 113 4.34 -4.19 -12.64
CA SER A 113 3.89 -5.28 -13.53
C SER A 113 2.63 -5.98 -12.97
N LYS A 114 1.96 -6.82 -13.78
CA LYS A 114 0.72 -7.51 -13.35
C LYS A 114 1.03 -8.54 -12.27
N LEU A 115 2.09 -9.32 -12.46
CA LEU A 115 2.62 -10.20 -11.41
C LEU A 115 2.96 -9.47 -10.11
N ALA A 116 3.61 -8.32 -10.18
CA ALA A 116 3.95 -7.54 -8.99
C ALA A 116 2.70 -6.92 -8.35
N THR A 117 1.71 -6.53 -9.16
CA THR A 117 0.41 -6.03 -8.70
C THR A 117 -0.34 -7.07 -7.87
N THR A 118 -0.40 -8.33 -8.32
CA THR A 118 -1.09 -9.40 -7.59
C THR A 118 -0.39 -9.76 -6.27
N ARG A 119 0.93 -9.62 -6.19
CA ARG A 119 1.68 -9.73 -4.92
C ARG A 119 1.42 -8.55 -3.99
N TRP A 120 1.42 -7.32 -4.53
CA TRP A 120 1.16 -6.11 -3.75
C TRP A 120 -0.24 -6.14 -3.10
N TRP A 121 -1.23 -6.75 -3.76
CA TRP A 121 -2.57 -6.95 -3.24
C TRP A 121 -2.63 -7.65 -1.88
N GLU A 122 -1.69 -8.53 -1.54
CA GLU A 122 -1.62 -9.18 -0.22
C GLU A 122 -1.34 -8.21 0.94
N THR A 123 -0.95 -6.97 0.63
CA THR A 123 -0.61 -5.93 1.61
C THR A 123 -1.69 -4.84 1.73
N THR A 124 -2.75 -4.90 0.93
CA THR A 124 -3.76 -3.83 0.82
C THR A 124 -5.19 -4.34 0.96
N THR A 125 -6.13 -3.43 1.23
CA THR A 125 -7.56 -3.76 1.23
C THR A 125 -8.21 -3.76 -0.16
N LEU A 126 -7.46 -3.51 -1.23
CA LEU A 126 -8.00 -3.33 -2.58
C LEU A 126 -8.76 -4.56 -3.10
N PRO A 127 -8.23 -5.80 -2.97
CA PRO A 127 -8.94 -6.99 -3.43
C PRO A 127 -10.30 -7.17 -2.75
N GLN A 128 -10.37 -6.93 -1.44
CA GLN A 128 -11.60 -7.14 -0.67
C GLN A 128 -12.65 -6.08 -1.00
N LEU A 129 -12.24 -4.83 -1.23
CA LEU A 129 -13.14 -3.75 -1.62
C LEU A 129 -13.77 -3.96 -3.01
N LEU A 130 -13.09 -4.70 -3.88
CA LEU A 130 -13.51 -5.00 -5.24
C LEU A 130 -13.97 -6.45 -5.44
N ALA A 131 -14.11 -7.22 -4.36
CA ALA A 131 -14.47 -8.64 -4.40
C ALA A 131 -13.64 -9.45 -5.40
N LEU A 132 -12.32 -9.20 -5.42
CA LEU A 132 -11.37 -9.94 -6.23
C LEU A 132 -11.03 -11.25 -5.50
N ASP A 133 -11.87 -12.26 -5.70
CA ASP A 133 -11.54 -13.62 -5.28
C ASP A 133 -10.24 -14.06 -5.98
N GLN A 134 -9.34 -14.73 -5.22
CA GLN A 134 -7.97 -15.18 -5.59
C GLN A 134 -7.60 -14.97 -7.06
N SER A 135 -7.38 -13.71 -7.46
CA SER A 135 -7.10 -13.35 -8.84
C SER A 135 -5.59 -13.32 -9.02
N ASP A 136 -5.11 -14.11 -9.98
CA ASP A 136 -3.69 -14.16 -10.34
C ASP A 136 -3.39 -13.25 -11.54
N GLU A 137 -2.16 -13.32 -12.04
CA GLU A 137 -1.73 -12.51 -13.18
C GLU A 137 -2.47 -12.85 -14.47
N ASP A 138 -2.80 -14.12 -14.71
CA ASP A 138 -3.50 -14.57 -15.92
C ASP A 138 -4.93 -14.04 -15.96
N ASP A 139 -5.60 -14.00 -14.81
CA ASP A 139 -6.90 -13.33 -14.64
C ASP A 139 -6.86 -11.84 -15.02
N LEU A 140 -5.72 -11.15 -14.78
CA LEU A 140 -5.56 -9.75 -15.16
C LEU A 140 -5.36 -9.59 -16.66
N TYR A 141 -4.56 -10.46 -17.29
CA TYR A 141 -4.40 -10.46 -18.74
C TYR A 141 -5.74 -10.77 -19.44
N ALA A 142 -6.49 -11.76 -18.97
CA ALA A 142 -7.82 -12.05 -19.49
C ALA A 142 -8.79 -10.86 -19.33
N ALA A 143 -8.69 -10.12 -18.22
CA ALA A 143 -9.46 -8.89 -18.02
C ALA A 143 -9.03 -7.76 -18.98
N MET A 144 -7.75 -7.68 -19.36
CA MET A 144 -7.27 -6.74 -20.38
C MET A 144 -7.82 -7.06 -21.78
N ASP A 145 -7.85 -8.33 -22.17
CA ASP A 145 -8.45 -8.75 -23.45
C ASP A 145 -9.95 -8.44 -23.48
N TRP A 146 -10.63 -8.69 -22.37
CA TRP A 146 -12.03 -8.34 -22.19
C TRP A 146 -12.28 -6.83 -22.27
N LEU A 147 -11.34 -6.01 -21.75
CA LEU A 147 -11.40 -4.56 -21.81
C LEU A 147 -11.19 -4.05 -23.24
N LEU A 148 -10.25 -4.63 -23.98
CA LEU A 148 -9.94 -4.27 -25.36
C LEU A 148 -11.18 -4.42 -26.26
N GLN A 149 -11.95 -5.49 -26.10
CA GLN A 149 -13.20 -5.71 -26.83
C GLN A 149 -14.26 -4.62 -26.58
N ARG A 150 -14.13 -3.84 -25.50
CA ARG A 150 -15.07 -2.78 -25.09
C ARG A 150 -14.58 -1.37 -25.41
N GLN A 151 -13.38 -1.23 -25.95
CA GLN A 151 -12.75 0.06 -26.22
C GLN A 151 -13.70 1.03 -26.95
N ALA A 152 -14.27 0.62 -28.09
CA ALA A 152 -15.16 1.47 -28.86
C ALA A 152 -16.41 1.93 -28.08
N GLN A 153 -16.98 1.07 -27.23
CA GLN A 153 -18.13 1.43 -26.40
C GLN A 153 -17.74 2.41 -25.29
N ILE A 154 -16.58 2.21 -24.68
CA ILE A 154 -16.03 3.11 -23.66
C ILE A 154 -15.74 4.48 -24.27
N GLU A 155 -15.08 4.53 -25.41
CA GLU A 155 -14.80 5.76 -26.17
C GLU A 155 -16.09 6.51 -26.55
N GLN A 156 -17.13 5.80 -26.99
CA GLN A 156 -18.43 6.44 -27.26
C GLN A 156 -19.10 7.00 -26.00
N ARG A 157 -19.01 6.31 -24.86
CA ARG A 157 -19.55 6.82 -23.58
C ARG A 157 -18.78 8.06 -23.12
N LEU A 158 -17.47 8.04 -23.30
CA LEU A 158 -16.58 9.16 -23.03
C LEU A 158 -16.91 10.35 -23.93
N ALA A 159 -17.00 10.15 -25.25
CA ALA A 159 -17.39 11.19 -26.20
C ALA A 159 -18.73 11.81 -25.83
N LYS A 160 -19.77 11.00 -25.54
CA LYS A 160 -21.09 11.50 -25.13
C LYS A 160 -21.08 12.29 -23.82
N ARG A 161 -20.14 12.01 -22.92
CA ARG A 161 -20.06 12.68 -21.62
C ARG A 161 -19.31 14.01 -21.69
N HIS A 162 -18.34 14.12 -22.61
CA HIS A 162 -17.34 15.17 -22.58
C HIS A 162 -17.30 16.03 -23.85
N LEU A 163 -17.91 15.58 -24.95
CA LEU A 163 -17.93 16.29 -26.22
C LEU A 163 -19.36 16.74 -26.54
N SER A 164 -19.46 17.96 -27.03
CA SER A 164 -20.65 18.56 -27.63
C SER A 164 -20.34 19.01 -29.05
N ASP A 165 -21.38 19.24 -29.85
CA ASP A 165 -21.21 19.83 -31.18
C ASP A 165 -20.51 21.20 -31.05
N ASP A 166 -19.60 21.48 -31.99
CA ASP A 166 -18.76 22.69 -32.01
C ASP A 166 -17.82 22.88 -30.80
N ALA A 167 -17.60 21.86 -29.98
CA ALA A 167 -16.67 21.92 -28.87
C ALA A 167 -15.22 22.12 -29.34
N LEU A 168 -14.51 23.06 -28.70
CA LEU A 168 -13.06 23.18 -28.85
C LEU A 168 -12.38 22.04 -28.08
N VAL A 169 -11.66 21.20 -28.82
CA VAL A 169 -10.84 20.12 -28.28
C VAL A 169 -9.36 20.42 -28.49
N LEU A 170 -8.58 20.21 -27.43
CA LEU A 170 -7.12 20.19 -27.49
C LEU A 170 -6.69 18.75 -27.77
N TYR A 171 -5.80 18.60 -28.75
CA TYR A 171 -5.27 17.30 -29.14
C TYR A 171 -3.75 17.36 -29.17
N ASP A 172 -3.11 16.51 -28.37
CA ASP A 172 -1.66 16.30 -28.42
C ASP A 172 -1.36 14.88 -28.89
N LEU A 173 -0.29 14.73 -29.67
CA LEU A 173 0.15 13.44 -30.19
C LEU A 173 1.52 13.10 -29.60
N SER A 174 1.60 11.91 -29.02
CA SER A 174 2.84 11.34 -28.51
C SER A 174 3.16 10.02 -29.20
N SER A 175 4.45 9.72 -29.31
CA SER A 175 4.98 8.49 -29.91
C SER A 175 5.92 7.80 -28.93
N SER A 176 6.01 6.47 -29.01
CA SER A 176 7.04 5.72 -28.29
C SER A 176 7.64 4.65 -29.18
N ASP A 177 8.97 4.54 -29.16
CA ASP A 177 9.68 3.46 -29.83
C ASP A 177 9.25 2.10 -29.28
N PHE A 178 9.11 1.14 -30.18
CA PHE A 178 8.68 -0.21 -29.88
C PHE A 178 9.77 -1.20 -30.30
N GLU A 179 10.21 -2.00 -29.34
CA GLU A 179 11.13 -3.11 -29.56
C GLU A 179 10.31 -4.41 -29.50
N GLY A 180 10.05 -5.03 -30.65
CA GLY A 180 9.27 -6.26 -30.77
C GLY A 180 8.71 -6.46 -32.17
N SER A 181 8.15 -7.64 -32.45
CA SER A 181 7.67 -8.01 -33.79
C SER A 181 6.18 -8.36 -33.87
N HIS A 182 5.48 -8.43 -32.73
CA HIS A 182 4.11 -8.94 -32.66
C HIS A 182 3.07 -7.90 -32.23
N CYS A 183 3.43 -6.61 -32.18
CA CYS A 183 2.46 -5.55 -31.90
C CYS A 183 1.80 -5.10 -33.20
N PRO A 184 0.49 -5.33 -33.39
CA PRO A 184 -0.18 -4.93 -34.62
C PRO A 184 -0.23 -3.42 -34.79
N LEU A 185 -0.11 -2.63 -33.71
CA LEU A 185 -0.12 -1.17 -33.75
C LEU A 185 1.24 -0.56 -34.10
N ALA A 186 2.31 -1.33 -34.02
CA ALA A 186 3.66 -0.82 -34.22
C ALA A 186 3.95 -0.67 -35.72
N ALA A 187 4.34 0.52 -36.14
CA ALA A 187 4.66 0.85 -37.53
C ALA A 187 5.92 1.70 -37.61
N LEU A 188 6.61 1.69 -38.76
CA LEU A 188 7.69 2.64 -39.04
C LEU A 188 7.07 4.02 -39.32
N GLY A 189 7.72 5.08 -38.86
CA GLY A 189 7.30 6.44 -39.18
C GLY A 189 8.20 7.49 -38.54
N HIS A 190 7.70 8.73 -38.50
CA HIS A 190 8.39 9.83 -37.83
C HIS A 190 8.27 9.69 -36.31
N ASN A 191 9.38 9.37 -35.65
CA ASN A 191 9.49 9.38 -34.19
C ASN A 191 9.87 10.77 -33.67
N ARG A 192 9.10 11.30 -32.72
CA ARG A 192 9.36 12.58 -32.03
C ARG A 192 10.71 12.62 -31.31
N ASP A 193 11.22 11.49 -30.83
CA ASP A 193 12.53 11.37 -30.18
C ASP A 193 13.69 11.25 -31.17
N GLY A 194 13.42 11.33 -32.48
CA GLY A 194 14.42 11.32 -33.54
C GLY A 194 15.11 9.98 -33.79
N LYS A 195 14.64 8.88 -33.17
CA LYS A 195 15.22 7.54 -33.41
C LYS A 195 14.80 7.02 -34.78
N LYS A 196 15.79 6.70 -35.62
CA LYS A 196 15.59 6.23 -36.99
C LYS A 196 15.49 4.70 -37.05
N GLY A 197 14.66 4.20 -37.95
CA GLY A 197 14.59 2.77 -38.26
C GLY A 197 13.96 1.91 -37.17
N LYS A 198 13.27 2.52 -36.20
CA LYS A 198 12.55 1.83 -35.12
C LYS A 198 11.06 1.82 -35.42
N LEU A 199 10.41 0.71 -35.06
CA LEU A 199 8.95 0.68 -34.98
C LEU A 199 8.51 1.60 -33.86
N GLN A 200 7.32 2.19 -34.00
CA GLN A 200 6.74 3.06 -32.99
C GLN A 200 5.25 2.81 -32.83
N VAL A 201 4.74 3.12 -31.63
CA VAL A 201 3.30 3.19 -31.34
C VAL A 201 2.96 4.64 -31.03
N ASN A 202 1.95 5.15 -31.72
CA ASN A 202 1.45 6.51 -31.53
C ASN A 202 0.18 6.49 -30.69
N TYR A 203 0.08 7.46 -29.79
CA TYR A 203 -1.09 7.67 -28.96
C TYR A 203 -1.39 9.17 -28.85
N GLY A 204 -2.66 9.50 -29.07
CA GLY A 204 -3.16 10.86 -28.87
C GLY A 204 -3.73 11.04 -27.47
N LEU A 205 -3.67 12.25 -26.94
CA LEU A 205 -4.48 12.70 -25.81
C LEU A 205 -5.43 13.78 -26.31
N LEU A 206 -6.72 13.59 -26.09
CA LEU A 206 -7.76 14.58 -26.40
C LEU A 206 -8.38 15.10 -25.11
N GLU A 207 -8.41 16.42 -24.95
CA GLU A 207 -9.02 17.14 -23.82
C GLU A 207 -10.04 18.18 -24.32
N SER A 208 -11.17 18.33 -23.63
CA SER A 208 -12.17 19.38 -23.87
C SER A 208 -11.96 20.56 -22.93
N THR A 209 -12.18 21.79 -23.41
CA THR A 209 -11.92 23.02 -22.64
C THR A 209 -12.88 23.30 -21.47
N GLU A 210 -13.96 22.53 -21.31
CA GLU A 210 -14.81 22.59 -20.11
C GLU A 210 -14.15 21.90 -18.92
N PHE A 211 -13.55 22.70 -18.04
CA PHE A 211 -12.82 22.33 -16.80
C PHE A 211 -13.58 21.40 -15.81
N SER A 212 -14.85 21.08 -16.03
CA SER A 212 -15.61 20.16 -15.16
C SER A 212 -15.42 18.69 -15.51
N SER A 213 -14.83 18.35 -16.66
CA SER A 213 -14.83 16.98 -17.14
C SER A 213 -13.72 16.74 -18.17
N ASN A 214 -12.48 16.58 -17.70
CA ASN A 214 -11.35 16.27 -18.57
C ASN A 214 -11.53 14.88 -19.19
N LEU A 215 -11.60 14.84 -20.51
CA LEU A 215 -11.42 13.63 -21.27
C LEU A 215 -9.92 13.37 -21.41
N ALA A 216 -9.52 12.11 -21.28
CA ALA A 216 -8.20 11.63 -21.69
C ALA A 216 -8.44 10.34 -22.46
N ALA A 217 -8.69 10.45 -23.77
CA ALA A 217 -8.80 9.29 -24.64
C ALA A 217 -7.45 9.03 -25.29
N ILE A 218 -6.85 7.86 -24.99
CA ILE A 218 -5.65 7.36 -25.65
C ILE A 218 -6.09 6.61 -26.90
N CYS A 219 -6.13 7.29 -28.05
CA CYS A 219 -6.36 6.64 -29.33
C CYS A 219 -5.03 6.06 -29.84
N SER A 220 -4.90 4.74 -29.87
CA SER A 220 -3.80 4.10 -30.61
C SER A 220 -4.07 4.22 -32.10
N LEU A 221 -3.26 5.05 -32.77
CA LEU A 221 -3.38 5.29 -34.19
C LEU A 221 -2.43 4.38 -34.96
N LYS A 222 -2.97 3.52 -35.83
CA LYS A 222 -2.20 3.04 -36.98
C LYS A 222 -2.06 4.20 -37.95
N GLN A 223 -0.84 4.66 -38.21
CA GLN A 223 -0.60 5.48 -39.40
C GLN A 223 -0.84 4.60 -40.65
N PRO A 224 -1.44 5.16 -41.73
CA PRO A 224 -1.56 4.47 -43.00
C PRO A 224 -0.21 4.15 -43.63
#